data_AF-A0A7C6CDL8-F1
#
_entry.id   AF-A0A7C6CDL8-F1
#
_cell.length_a   1.000
_cell.length_b   1.000
_cell.length_c   1.000
_cell.angle_alpha   90.00
_cell.angle_beta   90.00
_cell.angle_gamma   90.00
#
_symmetry.space_group_name_H-M   'P 1'
#
loop_
_entity.id
_entity.type
_entity.pdbx_description
1 polymer ?
#
loop_
_entity_poly.entity_id
_entity_poly.type
_entity_poly.pdbx_seq_one_letter_code
_entity_poly.pdbx_strand_id
1 'polypeptide(L)'
;MTYIDVSGCKPSDPPPLDFTGVAADILREVIPQVDSVDEKELILEPLYCGEGRTEDAVWGALEYAGDNGIKLDKNYWPALLKLAEDEEYEDFLETIDPTIFT
;
A
#
# COMPACT_ATOMS: atom_id res chain seq x y z
N MET A 1 -27.55 2.05 14.38
CA MET A 1 -26.37 2.58 13.68
C MET A 1 -25.23 2.46 14.68
N THR A 2 -24.48 1.37 14.61
CA THR A 2 -23.32 1.18 15.51
C THR A 2 -22.16 1.90 14.85
N TYR A 3 -21.72 3.01 15.46
CA TYR A 3 -20.46 3.64 15.09
C TYR A 3 -19.36 2.62 15.40
N ILE A 4 -18.62 2.17 14.39
CA ILE A 4 -17.37 1.45 14.60
C ILE A 4 -16.39 2.49 15.11
N ASP A 5 -15.97 2.31 16.35
CA ASP A 5 -14.94 3.11 16.97
C ASP A 5 -13.60 2.77 16.32
N VAL A 6 -13.12 3.60 15.40
CA VAL A 6 -11.79 3.48 14.76
C VAL A 6 -10.65 3.85 15.73
N SER A 7 -10.97 4.24 16.97
CA SER A 7 -10.01 4.59 18.03
C SER A 7 -9.29 3.35 18.59
N GLY A 8 -8.49 2.67 17.79
CA GLY A 8 -7.71 1.52 18.26
C GLY A 8 -7.06 0.69 17.17
N CYS A 9 -7.39 0.94 15.91
CA CYS A 9 -6.72 0.27 14.80
C CYS A 9 -5.34 0.90 14.61
N LYS A 10 -4.29 0.17 15.01
CA LYS A 10 -2.89 0.60 14.97
C LYS A 10 -2.03 -0.38 14.17
N PRO A 11 -2.34 -0.57 12.88
CA PRO A 11 -1.63 -1.54 12.08
C PRO A 11 -0.18 -1.07 11.88
N SER A 12 0.76 -1.95 12.23
CA SER A 12 2.19 -1.70 12.04
C SER A 12 2.91 -2.89 11.42
N ASP A 13 2.19 -4.00 11.24
CA ASP A 13 2.70 -5.21 10.61
C ASP A 13 2.26 -5.28 9.15
N PRO A 14 3.15 -5.71 8.24
CA PRO A 14 2.79 -5.93 6.84
C PRO A 14 1.69 -7.00 6.71
N PRO A 15 0.98 -7.07 5.57
CA PRO A 15 -0.10 -8.03 5.35
C PRO A 15 0.36 -9.48 5.58
N PRO A 16 -0.41 -10.32 6.31
CA PRO A 16 -0.10 -11.74 6.48
C PRO A 16 -0.17 -12.50 5.16
N LEU A 17 0.49 -13.67 5.06
CA LEU A 17 0.71 -14.41 3.80
C LEU A 17 -0.56 -14.91 3.09
N ASP A 18 -1.70 -14.88 3.76
CA ASP A 18 -3.02 -15.19 3.19
C ASP A 18 -3.59 -14.08 2.30
N PHE A 19 -3.09 -12.84 2.43
CA PHE A 19 -3.30 -11.79 1.43
C PHE A 19 -2.42 -12.07 0.21
N THR A 20 -3.00 -12.15 -0.99
CA THR A 20 -2.25 -12.51 -2.20
C THR A 20 -2.34 -11.41 -3.25
N GLY A 21 -1.34 -11.31 -4.10
CA GLY A 21 -1.32 -10.37 -5.22
C GLY A 21 -0.26 -9.28 -5.06
N VAL A 22 -0.05 -8.51 -6.13
CA VAL A 22 1.04 -7.53 -6.21
C VAL A 22 0.97 -6.48 -5.10
N ALA A 23 -0.25 -6.06 -4.73
CA ALA A 23 -0.46 -5.08 -3.66
C ALA A 23 0.03 -5.59 -2.30
N ALA A 24 -0.31 -6.83 -1.95
CA ALA A 24 0.16 -7.47 -0.73
C ALA A 24 1.68 -7.67 -0.72
N ASP A 25 2.27 -8.03 -1.86
CA ASP A 25 3.72 -8.22 -2.00
C ASP A 25 4.49 -6.91 -1.83
N ILE A 26 4.03 -5.82 -2.47
CA ILE A 26 4.60 -4.48 -2.31
C ILE A 26 4.51 -4.02 -0.86
N LEU A 27 3.34 -4.18 -0.21
CA LEU A 27 3.17 -3.81 1.20
C LEU A 27 4.13 -4.58 2.12
N ARG A 28 4.36 -5.87 1.86
CA ARG A 28 5.37 -6.64 2.62
C ARG A 28 6.80 -6.17 2.40
N GLU A 29 7.09 -5.56 1.26
CA GLU A 29 8.41 -5.02 0.95
C GLU A 29 8.62 -3.62 1.54
N VAL A 30 7.61 -2.75 1.46
CA VAL A 30 7.70 -1.35 1.89
C VAL A 30 7.55 -1.21 3.40
N ILE A 31 6.55 -1.82 4.03
CA ILE A 31 6.23 -1.59 5.45
C ILE A 31 7.40 -1.86 6.41
N PRO A 32 8.25 -2.90 6.21
CA PRO A 32 9.43 -3.09 7.05
C PRO A 32 10.48 -1.97 6.95
N GLN A 33 10.45 -1.17 5.88
CA GLN A 33 11.36 -0.05 5.64
C GLN A 33 10.80 1.29 6.14
N VAL A 34 9.52 1.33 6.55
CA VAL A 34 8.92 2.50 7.19
C VAL A 34 9.35 2.53 8.66
N ASP A 35 10.00 3.60 9.11
CA ASP A 35 10.46 3.72 10.51
C ASP A 35 9.38 4.25 11.45
N SER A 36 8.50 5.12 10.95
CA SER A 36 7.46 5.77 11.75
C SER A 36 6.26 4.86 11.93
N VAL A 37 5.87 4.60 13.18
CA VAL A 37 4.65 3.83 13.48
C VAL A 37 3.41 4.57 12.94
N ASP A 38 3.34 5.88 13.12
CA ASP A 38 2.22 6.69 12.63
C ASP A 38 2.09 6.60 11.10
N GLU A 39 3.21 6.51 10.38
CA GLU A 39 3.22 6.36 8.93
C GLU A 39 2.75 4.96 8.50
N LYS A 40 3.17 3.92 9.21
CA LYS A 40 2.64 2.56 8.98
C LYS A 40 1.14 2.52 9.21
N GLU A 41 0.66 3.16 10.28
CA GLU A 41 -0.76 3.23 10.60
C GLU A 41 -1.53 3.90 9.46
N LEU A 42 -1.03 5.01 8.92
CA LEU A 42 -1.64 5.71 7.77
C LEU A 42 -1.69 4.84 6.51
N ILE A 43 -0.57 4.23 6.12
CA ILE A 43 -0.49 3.39 4.92
C ILE A 43 -1.41 2.16 5.05
N LEU A 44 -1.47 1.56 6.23
CA LEU A 44 -2.17 0.30 6.47
C LEU A 44 -3.63 0.47 6.94
N GLU A 45 -4.07 1.70 7.22
CA GLU A 45 -5.43 2.00 7.63
C GLU A 45 -6.48 1.43 6.66
N PRO A 46 -6.37 1.62 5.32
CA PRO A 46 -7.38 1.11 4.38
C PRO A 46 -7.52 -0.41 4.44
N LEU A 47 -6.42 -1.11 4.71
CA LEU A 47 -6.38 -2.57 4.80
C LEU A 47 -6.94 -3.11 6.12
N TYR A 48 -6.52 -2.59 7.27
CA TYR A 48 -6.90 -3.20 8.56
C TYR A 48 -8.09 -2.52 9.25
N CYS A 49 -8.34 -1.27 8.91
CA CYS A 49 -9.34 -0.42 9.56
C CYS A 49 -10.46 -0.01 8.60
N GLY A 50 -10.19 -0.03 7.29
CA GLY A 50 -11.14 0.23 6.21
C GLY A 50 -11.81 -1.04 5.67
N GLU A 51 -11.91 -1.14 4.35
CA GLU A 51 -12.67 -2.19 3.67
C GLU A 51 -11.93 -3.54 3.56
N GLY A 52 -10.69 -3.64 4.04
CA GLY A 52 -9.94 -4.89 3.95
C GLY A 52 -9.16 -5.06 2.64
N ARG A 53 -8.98 -4.00 1.86
CA ARG A 53 -8.39 -4.06 0.51
C ARG A 53 -6.91 -3.69 0.54
N THR A 54 -6.06 -4.59 0.05
CA THR A 54 -4.62 -4.34 -0.10
C THR A 54 -4.34 -3.31 -1.18
N GLU A 55 -5.21 -3.25 -2.17
CA GLU A 55 -5.20 -2.37 -3.32
C GLU A 55 -5.37 -0.91 -2.92
N ASP A 56 -6.10 -0.61 -1.85
CA ASP A 56 -6.23 0.77 -1.36
C ASP A 56 -4.98 1.20 -0.58
N ALA A 57 -4.38 0.28 0.19
CA ALA A 57 -3.19 0.54 0.99
C ALA A 57 -1.91 0.65 0.16
N VAL A 58 -1.82 -0.06 -0.99
CA VAL A 58 -0.58 -0.09 -1.79
C VAL A 58 -0.22 1.29 -2.34
N TRP A 59 -1.20 2.14 -2.66
CA TRP A 59 -0.92 3.47 -3.22
C TRP A 59 -0.16 4.36 -2.22
N GLY A 60 -0.57 4.37 -0.95
CA GLY A 60 0.17 5.09 0.10
C GLY A 60 1.58 4.53 0.31
N ALA A 61 1.75 3.21 0.20
CA ALA A 61 3.08 2.60 0.28
C ALA A 61 3.99 2.99 -0.90
N LEU A 62 3.44 3.13 -2.10
CA LEU A 62 4.18 3.55 -3.30
C LEU A 62 4.56 5.03 -3.26
N GLU A 63 3.66 5.90 -2.79
CA GLU A 63 3.97 7.31 -2.53
C GLU A 63 5.11 7.44 -1.52
N TYR A 64 5.00 6.75 -0.38
CA TYR A 64 6.06 6.71 0.63
C TYR A 64 7.39 6.22 0.04
N ALA A 65 7.36 5.17 -0.77
CA ALA A 65 8.55 4.63 -1.41
C ALA A 65 9.21 5.65 -2.36
N GLY A 66 8.43 6.40 -3.12
CA GLY A 66 8.88 7.53 -3.95
C GLY A 66 9.58 8.61 -3.13
N ASP A 67 8.89 9.12 -2.11
CA ASP A 67 9.38 10.22 -1.27
C ASP A 67 10.65 9.88 -0.49
N ASN A 68 10.82 8.61 -0.14
CA ASN A 68 11.95 8.13 0.66
C ASN A 68 13.01 7.39 -0.17
N GLY A 69 12.87 7.35 -1.50
CA GLY A 69 13.83 6.75 -2.41
C GLY A 69 14.00 5.23 -2.26
N ILE A 70 12.97 4.54 -1.77
CA ILE A 70 12.93 3.07 -1.68
C ILE A 70 12.85 2.51 -3.11
N LYS A 71 13.71 1.54 -3.41
CA LYS A 71 13.71 0.84 -4.70
C LYS A 71 12.99 -0.49 -4.55
N LEU A 72 12.09 -0.74 -5.50
CA LEU A 72 11.22 -1.91 -5.54
C LEU A 72 11.54 -2.79 -6.75
N ASP A 73 11.15 -4.06 -6.68
CA ASP A 73 11.31 -4.99 -7.79
C ASP A 73 10.66 -4.46 -9.07
N LYS A 74 11.44 -4.35 -10.15
CA LYS A 74 10.96 -3.90 -11.47
C LYS A 74 9.74 -4.65 -12.03
N ASN A 75 9.50 -5.89 -11.58
CA ASN A 75 8.38 -6.70 -12.03
C ASN A 75 7.05 -6.26 -11.43
N TYR A 76 7.05 -5.44 -10.38
CA TYR A 76 5.81 -4.88 -9.82
C TYR A 76 5.16 -3.86 -10.75
N TRP A 77 5.94 -3.08 -11.51
CA TRP A 77 5.38 -2.02 -12.36
C TRP A 77 4.38 -2.55 -13.41
N PRO A 78 4.71 -3.57 -14.23
CA PRO A 78 3.72 -4.16 -15.14
C PRO A 78 2.49 -4.75 -14.46
N ALA A 79 2.62 -5.22 -13.21
CA ALA A 79 1.51 -5.79 -12.45
C ALA A 79 0.61 -4.69 -11.86
N LEU A 80 1.19 -3.57 -11.41
CA LEU A 80 0.46 -2.39 -10.96
C LEU A 80 -0.32 -1.71 -12.09
N LEU A 81 0.27 -1.63 -13.30
CA LEU A 81 -0.46 -1.11 -14.46
C LEU A 81 -1.75 -1.88 -14.74
N LYS A 82 -1.75 -3.21 -14.55
CA LYS A 82 -2.96 -4.03 -14.69
C LYS A 82 -3.95 -3.82 -13.55
N LEU A 83 -3.45 -3.55 -12.34
CA LEU A 83 -4.30 -3.26 -11.19
C LEU A 83 -5.06 -1.95 -11.40
N ALA A 84 -4.39 -0.95 -11.98
CA ALA A 84 -4.94 0.36 -12.28
C ALA A 84 -5.72 0.44 -13.60
N GLU A 85 -5.86 -0.66 -14.35
CA GLU A 85 -6.87 -0.75 -15.42
C GLU A 85 -8.30 -0.76 -14.85
N ASP A 86 -8.47 -0.94 -13.54
CA ASP A 86 -9.73 -0.70 -12.84
C ASP A 86 -9.97 0.82 -12.71
N GLU A 87 -11.16 1.28 -13.12
CA GLU A 87 -11.53 2.71 -13.13
C GLU A 87 -11.44 3.36 -11.73
N GLU A 88 -11.43 2.56 -10.65
CA GLU A 88 -11.24 3.05 -9.28
C GLU A 88 -9.81 3.56 -9.02
N TYR A 89 -8.81 3.12 -9.80
CA TYR A 89 -7.39 3.31 -9.50
C TYR A 89 -6.58 4.05 -10.59
N GLU A 90 -7.21 4.45 -11.70
CA GLU A 90 -6.52 5.09 -12.83
C GLU A 90 -5.74 6.35 -12.41
N ASP A 91 -6.37 7.22 -11.60
CA ASP A 91 -5.78 8.48 -11.15
C ASP A 91 -4.57 8.28 -10.20
N PHE A 92 -4.47 7.14 -9.52
CA PHE A 92 -3.37 6.86 -8.60
C PHE A 92 -2.06 6.56 -9.31
N LEU A 93 -2.09 6.08 -10.56
CA LEU A 93 -0.85 5.87 -11.32
C LEU A 93 -0.13 7.18 -11.62
N GLU A 94 -0.85 8.30 -11.74
CA GLU A 94 -0.25 9.60 -12.03
C GLU A 94 0.63 10.13 -10.89
N THR A 95 0.40 9.64 -9.66
CA THR A 95 1.14 10.07 -8.48
C THR A 95 2.36 9.19 -8.18
N ILE A 96 2.51 8.04 -8.85
CA ILE A 96 3.62 7.12 -8.61
C ILE A 96 4.81 7.46 -9.51
N ASP A 97 5.99 7.64 -8.90
CA ASP A 97 7.25 7.73 -9.64
C ASP A 97 7.67 6.34 -10.16
N PRO A 98 7.61 6.07 -11.48
CA PRO A 98 7.96 4.75 -12.02
C PRO A 98 9.46 4.43 -11.89
N THR A 99 10.31 5.41 -11.55
CA THR A 99 11.76 5.20 -11.39
C THR A 99 12.13 4.48 -10.09
N ILE A 100 11.16 4.25 -9.20
CA ILE A 100 11.37 3.42 -8.00
C ILE A 100 11.49 1.92 -8.34
N PHE A 101 11.01 1.49 -9.51
CA PHE A 101 11.02 0.08 -9.94
C PHE A 101 12.29 -0.26 -10.74
N THR A 102 13.23 -1.02 -10.16
CA THR A 102 14.58 -1.25 -10.73
C THR A 102 15.05 -2.70 -10.71
#